data_AF-A0A9Q4YAP5-F1
#
_entry.id   AF-A0A9Q4YAP5-F1
#
_cell.length_a   1.000
_cell.length_b   1.000
_cell.length_c   1.000
_cell.angle_alpha   90.00
_cell.angle_beta   90.00
_cell.angle_gamma   90.00
#
_symmetry.space_group_name_H-M   'P 1'
#
loop_
_entity.id
_entity.type
_entity.pdbx_description
1 polymer ?
#
loop_
_entity_poly.entity_id
_entity_poly.type
_entity_poly.pdbx_seq_one_letter_code
_entity_poly.pdbx_strand_id
1 'polypeptide(L)' 'MFKIESSEQRLKRVLTENAGKFTIDEDGGIHTNWQHPEVQATMRRHFEALSKIKVDRE' A
#
# COMPACT_ATOMS: atom_id res chain seq x y z
N MET A 1 25.36 14.36 -0.57
CA MET A 1 24.90 14.71 -1.93
C MET A 1 23.48 14.21 -2.09
N PHE A 2 22.48 15.10 -1.98
CA PHE A 2 21.07 14.73 -2.19
C PHE A 2 20.82 14.64 -3.70
N LYS A 3 20.59 13.43 -4.22
CA LYS A 3 20.16 13.26 -5.60
C LYS A 3 18.65 13.49 -5.63
N ILE A 4 18.24 14.62 -6.20
CA ILE A 4 16.84 14.86 -6.51
C ILE A 4 16.46 13.85 -7.60
N GLU A 5 15.52 12.96 -7.27
CA GLU A 5 15.01 11.96 -8.20
C GLU A 5 14.21 12.66 -9.31
N SER A 6 14.43 12.26 -10.57
CA SER A 6 13.63 12.78 -11.68
C SER A 6 12.19 12.25 -11.64
N SER A 7 11.26 12.95 -12.26
CA SER A 7 9.86 12.52 -12.35
C SER A 7 9.72 11.11 -12.95
N GLU A 8 10.53 10.77 -13.94
CA GLU A 8 10.54 9.45 -14.58
C GLU A 8 11.03 8.35 -13.64
N GLN A 9 12.09 8.61 -12.88
CA GLN A 9 12.62 7.68 -11.89
C GLN A 9 11.59 7.42 -10.79
N ARG A 10 10.95 8.49 -10.30
CA ARG A 10 9.87 8.40 -9.31
C ARG A 10 8.68 7.60 -9.84
N LEU A 11 8.24 7.87 -11.07
CA LEU A 11 7.13 7.14 -11.69
C LEU A 11 7.46 5.65 -11.83
N LYS A 12 8.65 5.33 -12.35
CA LYS A 12 9.12 3.95 -12.49
C LYS A 12 9.14 3.22 -11.14
N ARG A 13 9.62 3.88 -10.09
CA ARG A 13 9.63 3.32 -8.74
C ARG A 13 8.21 3.04 -8.25
N VAL A 14 7.29 4.00 -8.36
CA VAL A 14 5.89 3.82 -7.95
C VAL A 14 5.23 2.65 -8.67
N LEU A 15 5.41 2.54 -10.00
CA LEU A 15 4.86 1.43 -10.77
C LEU A 15 5.46 0.08 -10.35
N THR A 16 6.77 0.05 -10.10
CA THR A 16 7.48 -1.17 -9.67
C THR A 16 7.05 -1.60 -8.27
N GLU A 17 6.99 -0.66 -7.33
CA GLU A 17 6.59 -0.92 -5.94
C GLU A 17 5.14 -1.36 -5.82
N ASN A 18 4.26 -0.95 -6.74
CA ASN A 18 2.83 -1.26 -6.67
C ASN A 18 2.38 -2.35 -7.64
N ALA A 19 3.32 -2.91 -8.42
CA ALA A 19 3.02 -3.97 -9.38
C ALA A 19 2.33 -5.16 -8.70
N GLY A 20 1.15 -5.54 -9.22
CA GLY A 20 0.38 -6.67 -8.72
C GLY A 20 -0.30 -6.46 -7.35
N LYS A 21 -0.09 -5.31 -6.69
CA LYS A 21 -0.77 -4.95 -5.43
C LYS A 21 -2.14 -4.34 -5.69
N PHE A 22 -2.26 -3.56 -6.77
CA PHE A 22 -3.48 -2.85 -7.13
C PHE A 22 -3.80 -3.01 -8.61
N THR A 23 -5.08 -3.00 -8.94
CA THR A 23 -5.59 -2.92 -10.32
C THR A 23 -6.62 -1.81 -10.40
N ILE A 24 -6.67 -1.12 -11.53
CA ILE A 24 -7.66 -0.08 -11.81
C ILE A 24 -8.60 -0.65 -12.88
N ASP A 25 -9.90 -0.65 -12.62
CA ASP A 25 -10.90 -1.05 -13.60
C ASP A 25 -11.24 0.09 -14.59
N GLU A 26 -12.13 -0.20 -15.55
CA GLU A 26 -12.53 0.74 -16.60
C GLU A 26 -13.27 1.98 -16.07
N ASP A 27 -13.93 1.86 -14.90
CA ASP A 27 -14.64 2.95 -14.22
C ASP A 27 -13.70 3.76 -13.29
N GLY A 28 -12.42 3.40 -13.22
CA GLY A 28 -11.43 4.02 -12.34
C GLY A 28 -11.46 3.51 -10.90
N GLY A 29 -12.18 2.41 -10.62
CA GLY A 29 -12.20 1.72 -9.34
C GLY A 29 -10.86 1.07 -9.03
N ILE A 30 -10.32 1.32 -7.83
CA ILE A 30 -9.04 0.75 -7.37
C ILE A 30 -9.32 -0.51 -6.55
N HIS A 31 -8.86 -1.65 -7.07
CA HIS A 31 -8.97 -2.94 -6.40
C HIS A 31 -7.64 -3.33 -5.80
N THR A 32 -7.67 -3.83 -4.56
CA THR A 32 -6.48 -4.32 -3.85
C THR A 32 -6.39 -5.83 -3.98
N ASN A 33 -5.21 -6.33 -4.36
CA ASN A 33 -4.92 -7.76 -4.40
C ASN A 33 -4.57 -8.29 -2.99
N TRP A 34 -5.56 -8.86 -2.32
CA TRP A 34 -5.41 -9.45 -0.98
C TRP A 34 -4.53 -10.71 -0.92
N GLN A 35 -4.21 -11.32 -2.07
CA GLN A 35 -3.29 -12.46 -2.13
C GLN A 35 -1.82 -12.03 -2.26
N HIS A 36 -1.54 -10.76 -2.51
CA HIS A 36 -0.18 -10.26 -2.62
C HIS A 36 0.54 -10.33 -1.25
N PRO A 37 1.72 -10.95 -1.14
CA PRO A 37 2.39 -11.17 0.15
C PRO A 37 2.62 -9.88 0.96
N GLU A 38 3.03 -8.80 0.30
CA GLU A 38 3.26 -7.51 0.98
C GLU A 38 1.96 -6.84 1.45
N VAL A 39 0.85 -7.02 0.72
CA VAL A 39 -0.46 -6.51 1.13
C VAL A 39 -0.89 -7.22 2.40
N GLN A 40 -0.76 -8.55 2.45
CA GLN A 40 -1.06 -9.34 3.64
C GLN A 40 -0.17 -8.95 4.83
N ALA A 41 1.13 -8.77 4.62
CA ALA A 41 2.06 -8.36 5.67
C ALA A 41 1.68 -6.98 6.25
N THR A 42 1.31 -6.04 5.37
CA THR A 42 0.89 -4.69 5.76
C THR A 42 -0.41 -4.73 6.56
N MET A 43 -1.40 -5.49 6.08
CA MET A 43 -2.69 -5.64 6.75
C MET A 43 -2.54 -6.28 8.13
N ARG A 44 -1.68 -7.31 8.26
CA ARG A 44 -1.37 -7.90 9.56
C ARG A 44 -0.83 -6.87 10.55
N ARG A 45 0.12 -6.03 10.12
CA ARG A 45 0.66 -4.93 10.95
C ARG A 45 -0.42 -3.94 11.35
N HIS A 46 -1.34 -3.61 10.44
CA HIS A 46 -2.46 -2.73 10.76
C HIS A 46 -3.39 -3.36 11.80
N PHE A 47 -3.75 -4.63 11.67
CA PHE A 47 -4.55 -5.33 12.68
C PHE A 47 -3.86 -5.40 14.04
N GLU A 48 -2.56 -5.67 14.07
CA GLU A 48 -1.77 -5.64 15.31
C GLU A 48 -1.75 -4.24 15.96
N ALA A 49 -1.69 -3.18 15.15
CA ALA A 49 -1.76 -1.81 15.64
C ALA A 49 -3.15 -1.48 16.21
N LEU A 50 -4.21 -1.88 15.50
CA LEU A 50 -5.60 -1.69 15.95
C LEU A 50 -5.90 -2.45 17.26
N SER A 51 -5.36 -3.66 17.43
CA SER A 51 -5.49 -4.46 18.65
C SER A 51 -4.96 -3.75 19.91
N LYS A 52 -4.00 -2.83 19.74
CA LYS A 52 -3.41 -2.06 20.84
C LYS A 52 -4.21 -0.81 21.22
N ILE A 53 -5.20 -0.44 20.41
CA ILE A 53 -6.07 0.70 20.70
C ILE A 53 -7.04 0.26 21.81
N LYS A 54 -6.87 0.82 23.01
CA LYS A 54 -7.86 0.69 24.07
C LYS A 54 -9.05 1.57 23.71
N VAL A 55 -10.21 0.96 23.52
CA VAL A 55 -11.48 1.69 23.48
C VAL A 55 -11.92 1.85 24.93
N ASP A 56 -11.93 3.08 25.44
CA ASP A 56 -12.65 3.38 26.67
C ASP A 56 -14.12 3.09 26.41
N ARG A 57 -14.64 2.02 27.01
CA ARG A 57 -16.07 1.73 27.01
C ARG A 57 -16.69 2.64 28.06
N GLU A 58 -17.52 3.59 27.63
CA GLU A 58 -18.42 4.37 28.48
C GLU A 58 -19.43 3.47 29.20
#